data_AF-A0A0V0GHJ4-F1
#
_entry.id   AF-A0A0V0GHJ4-F1
#
_cell.length_a   1.000
_cell.length_b   1.000
_cell.length_c   1.000
_cell.angle_alpha   90.00
_cell.angle_beta   90.00
_cell.angle_gamma   90.00
#
_symmetry.space_group_name_H-M   'P 1'
#
loop_
_entity.id
_entity.type
_entity.pdbx_description
1 polymer ?
#
loop_
_entity_poly.entity_id
_entity_poly.type
_entity_poly.pdbx_seq_one_letter_code
_entity_poly.pdbx_strand_id
1 'polypeptide(L)' 'MNYLSPDIKRGNFTKEEEDNIINLHEILGNRWSAIAARLPGRTDNEIKNIWHTHLKKRLKDYQSPQSFKRH' A
#
# COMPACT_ATOMS: atom_id res chain seq x y z
N MET A 1 -17.94 16.96 -9.54
CA MET A 1 -18.92 15.85 -9.43
C MET A 1 -18.16 14.56 -9.23
N ASN A 2 -18.47 13.87 -8.13
CA ASN A 2 -17.69 12.80 -7.49
C ASN A 2 -17.64 11.50 -8.31
N TYR A 3 -16.43 11.05 -8.67
CA TYR A 3 -16.18 9.70 -9.20
C TYR A 3 -16.12 8.67 -8.07
N LEU A 4 -17.18 8.56 -7.27
CA LEU A 4 -17.34 7.48 -6.31
C LEU A 4 -18.15 6.37 -6.99
N SER A 5 -17.48 5.61 -7.84
CA SER A 5 -17.98 4.30 -8.27
C SER A 5 -18.03 3.38 -7.04
N PRO A 6 -19.21 2.90 -6.61
CA PRO A 6 -19.36 2.07 -5.41
C PRO A 6 -18.92 0.62 -5.61
N ASP A 7 -18.56 0.23 -6.83
CA ASP A 7 -18.20 -1.16 -7.18
C ASP A 7 -16.71 -1.36 -7.45
N ILE A 8 -15.86 -0.41 -7.04
CA ILE A 8 -14.43 -0.67 -7.05
C ILE A 8 -14.17 -1.66 -5.92
N LYS A 9 -14.14 -2.95 -6.27
CA LYS A 9 -13.39 -4.01 -5.57
C LYS A 9 -11.90 -3.64 -5.52
N ARG A 10 -11.56 -2.48 -4.94
CA ARG A 10 -10.23 -2.14 -4.44
C ARG A 10 -10.10 -3.04 -3.24
N GLY A 11 -9.82 -4.32 -3.48
CA GLY A 11 -9.63 -5.31 -2.43
C GLY A 11 -8.63 -4.68 -1.47
N ASN A 12 -9.11 -4.29 -0.29
CA ASN A 12 -8.26 -3.73 0.74
C ASN A 12 -7.08 -4.69 0.86
N PHE A 13 -5.86 -4.18 0.71
CA PHE A 13 -4.71 -4.98 1.07
C PHE A 13 -4.91 -5.39 2.51
N THR A 14 -4.91 -6.69 2.76
CA THR A 14 -4.97 -7.16 4.14
C THR A 14 -3.71 -6.72 4.85
N LYS A 15 -3.77 -6.59 6.17
CA LYS A 15 -2.61 -6.23 6.98
C LYS A 15 -1.44 -7.19 6.74
N GLU A 16 -1.75 -8.46 6.44
CA GLU A 16 -0.77 -9.49 6.08
C GLU A 16 -0.11 -9.22 4.72
N GLU A 17 -0.88 -8.84 3.70
CA GLU A 17 -0.30 -8.41 2.41
C GLU A 17 0.54 -7.14 2.57
N GLU A 18 0.08 -6.16 3.35
CA GLU A 18 0.84 -4.94 3.64
C GLU A 18 2.17 -5.23 4.35
N ASP A 19 2.15 -6.13 5.35
CA ASP A 19 3.34 -6.54 6.09
C ASP A 19 4.33 -7.27 5.18
N ASN A 20 3.83 -8.16 4.32
CA ASN A 20 4.64 -8.79 3.27
C ASN A 20 5.26 -7.73 2.35
N ILE A 21 4.51 -6.73 1.89
CA ILE A 21 5.06 -5.66 1.04
C ILE A 21 6.17 -4.89 1.76
N ILE A 22 5.99 -4.56 3.04
CA ILE A 22 7.00 -3.87 3.85
C ILE A 22 8.26 -4.71 3.95
N ASN A 23 8.16 -5.95 4.45
CA ASN A 23 9.31 -6.84 4.61
C ASN A 23 10.02 -7.07 3.27
N LEU A 24 9.26 -7.32 2.21
CA LEU A 24 9.82 -7.55 0.88
C LEU A 24 10.47 -6.30 0.29
N HIS A 25 9.91 -5.12 0.53
CA HIS A 25 10.51 -3.86 0.11
C HIS A 25 11.75 -3.52 0.94
N GLU A 26 11.81 -3.87 2.22
CA GLU A 26 13.03 -3.74 3.04
C GLU A 26 14.16 -4.63 2.50
N ILE A 27 13.83 -5.83 2.01
CA ILE A 27 14.82 -6.79 1.47
C ILE A 27 15.19 -6.49 0.01
N LEU A 28 14.20 -6.22 -0.85
CA LEU A 28 14.35 -6.13 -2.30
C LEU A 28 14.36 -4.68 -2.82
N GLY A 29 13.93 -3.71 -2.01
CA GLY A 29 13.74 -2.32 -2.41
C GLY A 29 12.56 -2.10 -3.34
N ASN A 30 12.73 -1.17 -4.26
CA ASN A 30 11.79 -0.75 -5.30
C ASN A 30 11.58 -1.78 -6.44
N ARG A 31 11.82 -3.06 -6.17
CA ARG A 31 11.62 -4.17 -7.12
C ARG A 31 10.18 -4.67 -7.07
N TRP A 32 9.24 -3.82 -7.45
CA TRP A 32 7.80 -4.10 -7.36
C TRP A 32 7.37 -5.38 -8.07
N SER A 33 7.95 -5.70 -9.24
CA SER A 33 7.66 -6.93 -9.96
C SER A 33 8.04 -8.20 -9.18
N ALA A 34 9.11 -8.15 -8.39
CA ALA A 34 9.52 -9.27 -7.54
C ALA A 34 8.63 -9.41 -6.29
N ILE A 35 8.12 -8.30 -5.77
CA ILE A 35 7.15 -8.30 -4.66
C ILE A 35 5.79 -8.82 -5.14
N ALA A 36 5.34 -8.39 -6.33
CA ALA A 36 4.11 -8.86 -6.97
C ALA A 36 4.14 -10.37 -7.24
N ALA A 37 5.30 -10.91 -7.62
CA ALA A 37 5.47 -12.35 -7.78
C ALA A 37 5.20 -13.16 -6.48
N ARG A 38 5.31 -12.52 -5.31
CA ARG A 38 5.00 -13.14 -4.00
C ARG A 38 3.56 -12.92 -3.54
N LEU A 39 2.80 -12.07 -4.23
CA LEU A 39 1.41 -11.75 -3.90
C LEU A 39 0.50 -12.13 -5.07
N PRO A 40 0.03 -13.39 -5.13
CA PRO A 40 -0.82 -13.85 -6.22
C PRO A 40 -2.12 -13.03 -6.26
N GLY A 41 -2.43 -12.45 -7.42
CA GLY A 41 -3.58 -11.58 -7.60
C GLY A 41 -3.32 -10.10 -7.32
N ARG A 42 -2.07 -9.71 -7.01
CA ARG A 42 -1.64 -8.30 -6.93
C ARG A 42 -0.62 -7.98 -8.00
N THR A 43 -0.77 -6.81 -8.61
CA THR A 43 0.15 -6.31 -9.63
C THR A 43 1.22 -5.39 -9.03
N ASP A 44 2.36 -5.27 -9.70
CA ASP A 44 3.44 -4.36 -9.28
C ASP A 44 2.95 -2.90 -9.14
N ASN A 45 1.99 -2.50 -10.00
CA ASN A 45 1.42 -1.17 -9.96
C ASN A 45 0.56 -0.94 -8.72
N GLU A 46 -0.20 -1.94 -8.27
CA GLU A 46 -0.96 -1.86 -7.01
C GLU A 46 -0.03 -1.78 -5.80
N ILE A 47 1.07 -2.54 -5.79
CA ILE A 47 2.05 -2.55 -4.70
C ILE A 47 2.77 -1.19 -4.59
N LYS A 48 3.19 -0.64 -5.73
CA LYS A 48 3.73 0.73 -5.78
C LYS A 48 2.70 1.74 -5.28
N ASN A 49 1.44 1.59 -5.67
CA ASN A 49 0.37 2.50 -5.26
C ASN A 49 0.09 2.43 -3.75
N ILE A 50 -0.04 1.24 -3.15
CA ILE A 50 -0.24 1.08 -1.70
C ILE A 50 0.98 1.60 -0.91
N TRP A 51 2.20 1.39 -1.41
CA TRP A 51 3.40 1.95 -0.80
C TRP A 51 3.36 3.47 -0.76
N HIS A 52 3.07 4.12 -1.89
CA HIS A 52 3.06 5.58 -1.98
C HIS A 52 1.88 6.24 -1.26
N THR A 53 0.72 5.57 -1.19
CA THR A 53 -0.53 6.15 -0.66
C THR A 53 -0.84 5.77 0.79
N HIS A 54 -0.53 4.54 1.20
CA HIS A 54 -0.89 3.97 2.51
C HIS A 54 0.34 3.78 3.41
N LEU A 55 1.39 3.12 2.92
CA LEU A 55 2.55 2.76 3.74
C LEU A 55 3.47 3.96 4.01
N LYS A 56 3.67 4.85 3.02
CA LYS A 56 4.44 6.09 3.19
C LYS A 56 3.80 7.04 4.21
N LYS A 57 2.47 7.03 4.35
CA LYS A 57 1.77 7.77 5.41
C LYS A 57 2.00 7.12 6.77
N ARG A 58 1.80 5.80 6.89
CA ARG A 58 2.10 5.06 8.13
C ARG A 58 3.53 5.28 8.61
N LEU A 59 4.53 5.23 7.73
CA LEU A 59 5.94 5.47 8.10
C LEU A 59 6.20 6.91 8.58
N LYS A 60 5.51 7.91 8.00
CA LYS A 60 5.55 9.29 8.50
C LYS A 60 4.86 9.44 9.85
N ASP A 61 3.72 8.78 10.06
CA ASP A 61 3.02 8.77 11.35
C ASP A 61 3.83 8.05 12.44
N TYR A 62 4.64 7.03 12.09
CA TYR A 62 5.60 6.43 13.03
C TYR A 62 6.74 7.38 13.45
N GLN A 63 6.96 8.49 12.73
CA GLN A 63 7.91 9.56 13.11
C GLN A 63 7.24 10.88 13.53
N SER A 64 5.91 10.94 13.59
CA SER A 64 5.20 12.09 14.15
C SER A 64 3.82 11.65 14.64
N PRO A 65 3.57 11.68 15.96
CA PRO A 65 2.25 11.40 16.49
C PRO A 65 1.37 12.62 16.25
N GLN A 66 0.82 12.78 15.03
CA GLN A 66 -0.35 13.62 14.72
C GLN A 66 -0.51 13.79 13.21
N SER A 67 -1.65 13.37 12.65
CA SER A 67 -2.55 14.23 11.86
C SER A 67 -3.80 13.47 11.39
N PHE A 68 -4.71 13.20 12.32
CA PHE A 68 -6.13 13.14 11.98
C PHE A 68 -6.62 14.56 11.70
N LYS A 69 -6.58 14.99 10.44
CA LYS A 69 -7.47 16.06 9.93
C LYS A 69 -7.80 15.79 8.47
N ARG A 70 -8.97 15.19 8.25
CA ARG A 70 -9.77 15.45 7.05
C ARG A 70 -10.89 16.37 7.50
N HIS A 71 -11.04 17.48 6.76
CA HIS A 71 -12.02 18.56 6.94
C HIS A 71 -13.44 18.05 7.15
#